data_AF-A0AAE3KJ34-F1
#
_entry.id   AF-A0AAE3KJ34-F1
#
_cell.length_a   1.000
_cell.length_b   1.000
_cell.length_c   1.000
_cell.angle_alpha   90.00
_cell.angle_beta   90.00
_cell.angle_gamma   90.00
#
_symmetry.space_group_name_H-M   'P 1'
#
loop_
_entity.id
_entity.type
_entity.pdbx_description
1 polymer ?
#
loop_
_entity_poly.entity_id
_entity_poly.type
_entity_poly.pdbx_seq_one_letter_code
_entity_poly.pdbx_strand_id
1 'polypeptide(L)'
;MTAMSAAVAEAIRLFPTLQRLVDLGNAGWRFLHGPRLDGVPIYIDGFRQWGGGVVDGLRVRADTDALGIRTGRRSPGDPPGLLWERAGDLTEIVGALLVLPAPDQRWAPRLVLGAAPTLWTP
;
A
#
# COMPACT_ATOMS: atom_id res chain seq x y z
N MET A 1 16.27 -15.72 -5.25
CA MET A 1 15.75 -15.94 -3.89
C MET A 1 16.83 -15.51 -2.92
N THR A 2 16.75 -14.30 -2.39
CA THR A 2 17.76 -13.78 -1.44
C THR A 2 17.56 -14.50 -0.11
N ALA A 3 18.63 -15.07 0.46
CA ALA A 3 18.54 -15.72 1.77
C ALA A 3 18.05 -14.72 2.83
N MET A 4 17.06 -15.13 3.62
CA MET A 4 16.55 -14.33 4.74
C MET A 4 17.66 -14.17 5.79
N SER A 5 17.91 -12.94 6.24
CA SER A 5 18.97 -12.69 7.22
C SER A 5 18.59 -13.28 8.58
N ALA A 6 19.59 -13.70 9.37
CA ALA A 6 19.37 -14.24 10.72
C ALA A 6 18.65 -13.24 11.64
N ALA A 7 18.91 -11.94 11.48
CA ALA A 7 18.23 -10.89 12.21
C ALA A 7 16.73 -10.81 11.89
N VAL A 8 16.34 -10.99 10.62
CA VAL A 8 14.92 -11.04 10.22
C VAL A 8 14.24 -12.29 10.76
N ALA A 9 14.91 -13.45 10.68
CA ALA A 9 14.38 -14.69 11.22
C ALA A 9 14.09 -14.59 12.73
N GLU A 10 15.03 -14.01 13.49
CA GLU A 10 14.85 -13.80 14.93
C GLU A 10 13.75 -12.77 15.24
N ALA A 11 13.69 -11.68 14.48
CA ALA A 11 12.63 -10.69 14.63
C ALA A 11 11.24 -11.29 14.39
N ILE A 12 11.07 -12.15 13.38
CA ILE A 12 9.80 -12.86 13.11
C ILE A 12 9.47 -13.84 14.23
N ARG A 13 10.47 -14.54 14.77
CA ARG A 13 10.28 -15.45 15.90
C ARG A 13 9.73 -14.72 17.13
N LEU A 14 10.21 -13.51 17.39
CA LEU A 14 9.75 -12.66 18.49
C LEU A 14 8.43 -11.95 18.18
N PHE A 15 8.23 -11.56 16.92
CA PHE A 15 7.08 -10.79 16.45
C PHE A 15 6.53 -11.40 15.15
N PRO A 16 5.68 -12.45 15.24
CA PRO A 16 5.22 -13.19 14.05
C PRO A 16 4.50 -12.34 13.01
N THR A 17 3.87 -11.23 13.43
CA THR A 17 3.21 -10.27 12.52
C THR A 17 4.17 -9.62 11.54
N LEU A 18 5.48 -9.57 11.83
CA LEU A 18 6.50 -9.05 10.90
C LEU A 18 6.67 -9.90 9.65
N GLN A 19 6.23 -11.17 9.67
CA GLN A 19 6.19 -12.01 8.46
C GLN A 19 5.40 -11.32 7.34
N ARG A 20 4.34 -10.56 7.67
CA ARG A 20 3.53 -9.83 6.69
C ARG A 20 4.33 -8.81 5.88
N LEU A 21 5.33 -8.18 6.49
CA LEU A 21 6.21 -7.23 5.81
C LEU A 21 7.18 -7.95 4.85
N VAL A 22 7.63 -9.16 5.22
CA VAL A 22 8.43 -10.02 4.33
C VAL A 22 7.61 -10.48 3.13
N ASP A 23 6.35 -10.88 3.36
CA ASP A 23 5.44 -11.29 2.28
C ASP A 23 5.25 -10.17 1.25
N LEU A 24 5.07 -8.92 1.72
CA LEU A 24 5.02 -7.75 0.85
C LEU A 24 6.34 -7.53 0.10
N GLY A 25 7.48 -7.65 0.77
CA GLY A 25 8.80 -7.53 0.13
C GLY A 25 8.97 -8.53 -1.01
N ASN A 26 8.55 -9.78 -0.80
CA ASN A 26 8.54 -10.83 -1.83
C ASN A 26 7.57 -10.51 -2.99
N ALA A 27 6.51 -9.76 -2.73
CA ALA A 27 5.56 -9.28 -3.73
C ALA A 27 6.03 -7.98 -4.45
N GLY A 28 7.27 -7.54 -4.22
CA GLY A 28 7.87 -6.39 -4.91
C GLY A 28 7.61 -5.04 -4.23
N TRP A 29 7.16 -5.03 -2.98
CA TRP A 29 7.07 -3.82 -2.17
C TRP A 29 8.44 -3.34 -1.72
N ARG A 30 8.55 -2.02 -1.56
CA ARG A 30 9.71 -1.33 -1.00
C ARG A 30 9.30 -0.59 0.25
N PHE A 31 10.17 -0.58 1.25
CA PHE A 31 9.91 0.10 2.52
C PHE A 31 10.79 1.33 2.66
N LEU A 32 10.22 2.39 3.18
CA LEU A 32 10.87 3.66 3.49
C LEU A 32 11.08 3.74 5.00
N HIS A 33 12.24 4.28 5.38
CA HIS A 33 12.48 4.61 6.77
C HIS A 33 11.72 5.90 7.10
N GLY A 34 10.64 5.76 7.87
CA GLY A 34 9.89 6.89 8.39
C GLY A 34 10.71 7.74 9.37
N PRO A 35 10.17 8.90 9.77
CA PRO A 35 10.73 9.72 10.82
C PRO A 35 10.93 8.91 12.12
N ARG A 36 11.91 9.33 12.90
CA ARG A 36 12.24 8.72 14.19
C ARG A 36 12.03 9.72 15.31
N LEU A 37 11.48 9.27 16.43
CA LEU A 37 11.46 9.97 17.70
C LEU A 37 12.44 9.26 18.63
N ASP A 38 13.45 9.96 19.13
CA ASP A 38 14.50 9.40 19.99
C ASP A 38 15.19 8.15 19.41
N GLY A 39 15.38 8.14 18.08
CA GLY A 39 15.98 7.01 17.37
C GLY A 39 15.03 5.85 17.08
N VAL A 40 13.80 5.88 17.59
CA VAL A 40 12.75 4.87 17.35
C VAL A 40 11.85 5.31 16.19
N PRO A 41 11.63 4.48 15.15
CA PRO A 41 10.70 4.80 14.07
C PRO A 41 9.27 5.03 14.61
N ILE A 42 8.63 6.14 14.22
CA ILE A 42 7.24 6.43 14.61
C ILE A 42 6.20 5.77 13.68
N TYR A 43 6.61 5.42 12.47
CA TYR A 43 5.87 4.59 11.54
C TYR A 43 6.80 4.03 10.46
N ILE A 44 6.30 3.04 9.73
CA ILE A 44 6.91 2.49 8.53
C ILE A 44 5.99 2.80 7.36
N ASP A 45 6.54 3.38 6.30
CA ASP A 45 5.84 3.48 5.03
C ASP A 45 6.37 2.42 4.06
N GLY A 46 5.48 1.82 3.30
CA GLY A 46 5.78 0.88 2.23
C GLY A 46 5.06 1.31 0.95
N PHE A 47 5.64 0.98 -0.19
CA PHE A 47 4.99 1.22 -1.47
C PHE A 47 5.33 0.17 -2.51
N ARG A 48 4.42 -0.01 -3.48
CA ARG A 48 4.66 -0.76 -4.70
C ARG A 48 4.24 0.09 -5.89
N GLN A 49 5.18 0.33 -6.81
CA GLN A 49 4.90 1.03 -8.06
C GLN A 49 4.47 0.03 -9.13
N TRP A 50 3.41 0.38 -9.83
CA TRP A 50 2.96 -0.31 -11.03
C TRP A 50 3.26 0.54 -12.27
N GLY A 51 3.14 -0.06 -13.46
CA GLY A 51 3.12 0.69 -14.70
C GLY A 51 1.94 1.68 -14.76
N GLY A 52 2.05 2.71 -15.59
CA GLY A 52 0.95 3.68 -15.79
C GLY A 52 0.71 4.65 -14.63
N GLY A 53 1.65 4.77 -13.69
CA GLY A 53 1.57 5.75 -12.60
C GLY A 53 0.64 5.37 -11.45
N VAL A 54 0.24 4.10 -11.36
CA VAL A 54 -0.51 3.55 -10.21
C VAL A 54 0.47 3.13 -9.11
N VAL A 55 0.15 3.48 -7.87
CA VAL A 55 0.99 3.22 -6.70
C VAL A 55 0.14 2.67 -5.57
N ASP A 56 0.56 1.54 -5.02
CA ASP A 56 0.06 1.03 -3.74
C ASP A 56 0.92 1.57 -2.62
N GLY A 57 0.28 2.00 -1.54
CA GLY A 57 0.90 2.54 -0.34
C GLY A 57 0.44 1.77 0.90
N LEU A 58 1.35 1.65 1.85
CA LEU A 58 1.13 1.10 3.18
C LEU A 58 1.75 2.07 4.18
N ARG A 59 1.03 2.36 5.27
CA ARG A 59 1.59 2.97 6.48
C ARG A 59 1.29 2.08 7.66
N VAL A 60 2.28 1.85 8.51
CA VAL A 60 2.16 1.04 9.74
C VAL A 60 2.68 1.86 10.90
N ARG A 61 1.81 2.20 11.86
CA ARG A 61 2.20 2.83 13.14
C ARG A 61 2.30 1.81 14.26
N ALA A 62 1.44 0.79 14.21
CA ALA A 62 1.42 -0.35 15.10
C ALA A 62 0.88 -1.57 14.35
N ASP A 63 0.95 -2.75 14.97
CA ASP A 63 0.30 -3.95 14.45
C ASP A 63 -1.23 -3.80 14.35
N THR A 64 -1.83 -2.93 15.16
CA THR A 64 -3.26 -2.62 15.18
C THR A 64 -3.63 -1.31 14.45
N ASP A 65 -2.66 -0.55 13.95
CA ASP A 65 -2.88 0.71 13.21
C ASP A 65 -2.05 0.72 11.93
N ALA A 66 -2.71 0.28 10.86
CA ALA A 66 -2.20 0.30 9.50
C ALA A 66 -3.21 0.93 8.52
N LEU A 67 -2.67 1.56 7.49
CA LEU A 67 -3.42 2.16 6.39
C LEU A 67 -2.87 1.65 5.06
N GLY A 68 -3.73 1.04 4.25
CA GLY A 68 -3.45 0.69 2.87
C GLY A 68 -4.16 1.63 1.92
N ILE A 69 -3.48 2.08 0.87
CA ILE A 69 -4.07 2.88 -0.19
C ILE A 69 -3.62 2.38 -1.56
N ARG A 70 -4.44 2.63 -2.58
CA ARG A 70 -4.01 2.64 -3.98
C ARG A 70 -4.33 4.00 -4.56
N THR A 71 -3.36 4.59 -5.25
CA THR A 71 -3.52 5.85 -5.97
C THR A 71 -3.19 5.66 -7.44
N GLY A 72 -3.78 6.46 -8.31
CA GLY A 72 -3.48 6.43 -9.74
C GLY A 72 -3.74 7.78 -10.39
N ARG A 73 -3.12 8.00 -11.55
CA ARG A 73 -3.35 9.18 -12.37
C ARG A 73 -4.14 8.78 -13.61
N ARG A 74 -4.98 9.68 -14.10
CA ARG A 74 -5.70 9.47 -15.35
C ARG A 74 -4.77 9.71 -16.54
N SER A 75 -4.09 10.84 -16.54
CA SER A 75 -3.12 11.23 -17.57
C SER A 75 -1.82 11.73 -16.94
N PRO A 76 -0.70 11.72 -17.70
CA PRO A 76 0.52 12.40 -17.27
C PRO A 76 0.23 13.88 -16.95
N GLY A 77 0.62 14.33 -15.76
CA GLY A 77 0.38 15.71 -15.28
C GLY A 77 -0.82 15.86 -14.34
N ASP A 78 -1.81 14.96 -14.39
CA ASP A 78 -2.94 14.99 -13.45
C ASP A 78 -2.47 14.65 -12.03
N PRO A 79 -3.00 15.28 -10.97
CA PRO A 79 -2.74 14.85 -9.60
C PRO A 79 -3.20 13.39 -9.38
N PRO A 80 -2.54 12.65 -8.46
CA PRO A 80 -2.95 11.29 -8.16
C PRO A 80 -4.31 11.30 -7.43
N GLY A 81 -5.25 10.49 -7.91
CA GLY A 81 -6.53 10.23 -7.26
C GLY A 81 -6.50 8.94 -6.44
N LEU A 82 -7.33 8.88 -5.40
CA LEU A 82 -7.50 7.69 -4.57
C LEU A 82 -8.37 6.67 -5.32
N LEU A 83 -7.85 5.46 -5.50
CA LEU A 83 -8.51 4.33 -6.16
C LEU A 83 -9.11 3.34 -5.16
N TRP A 84 -8.44 3.18 -4.02
CA TRP A 84 -8.80 2.26 -2.97
C TRP A 84 -8.15 2.71 -1.66
N GLU A 85 -8.83 2.48 -0.55
CA GLU A 85 -8.35 2.75 0.79
C GLU A 85 -8.91 1.73 1.77
N ARG A 86 -8.11 1.35 2.76
CA ARG A 86 -8.56 0.58 3.92
C ARG A 86 -7.67 0.88 5.13
N ALA A 87 -8.29 1.10 6.27
CA ALA A 87 -7.62 1.19 7.57
C ALA A 87 -7.99 -0.03 8.42
N GLY A 88 -7.06 -0.50 9.26
CA GLY A 88 -7.24 -1.70 10.08
C GLY A 88 -5.93 -2.18 10.69
N ASP A 89 -5.88 -3.45 11.08
CA ASP A 89 -4.65 -4.05 11.58
C ASP A 89 -3.68 -4.43 10.43
N LEU A 90 -2.41 -4.64 10.76
CA LEU A 90 -1.36 -4.96 9.79
C LEU A 90 -1.70 -6.20 8.96
N THR A 91 -2.26 -7.24 9.57
CA THR A 91 -2.57 -8.49 8.89
C THR A 91 -3.70 -8.30 7.89
N GLU A 92 -4.76 -7.61 8.29
CA GLU A 92 -5.89 -7.26 7.45
C GLU A 92 -5.46 -6.43 6.24
N ILE A 93 -4.67 -5.37 6.49
CA ILE A 93 -4.24 -4.46 5.44
C ILE A 93 -3.27 -5.14 4.46
N VAL A 94 -2.29 -5.89 4.94
CA VAL A 94 -1.38 -6.66 4.07
C VAL A 94 -2.17 -7.68 3.26
N GLY A 95 -3.10 -8.41 3.89
CA GLY A 95 -3.97 -9.35 3.20
C GLY A 95 -4.75 -8.68 2.07
N ALA A 96 -5.39 -7.53 2.35
CA ALA A 96 -6.15 -6.77 1.37
C ALA A 96 -5.29 -6.26 0.20
N LEU A 97 -4.07 -5.80 0.48
CA LEU A 97 -3.13 -5.32 -0.54
C LEU A 97 -2.61 -6.46 -1.45
N LEU A 98 -2.35 -7.63 -0.88
CA LEU A 98 -1.84 -8.79 -1.64
C LEU A 98 -2.89 -9.40 -2.58
N VAL A 99 -4.17 -9.32 -2.22
CA VAL A 99 -5.27 -9.81 -3.08
C VAL A 99 -5.81 -8.74 -4.03
N LEU A 100 -5.32 -7.50 -3.95
CA LEU A 100 -5.77 -6.42 -4.80
C LEU A 100 -5.34 -6.69 -6.26
N PRO A 101 -6.28 -6.78 -7.22
CA PRO A 101 -5.93 -7.09 -8.61
C PRO A 101 -4.91 -6.11 -9.17
N ALA A 102 -4.00 -6.56 -10.02
CA ALA A 102 -3.06 -5.64 -10.70
C ALA A 102 -3.84 -4.60 -11.53
N PRO A 103 -3.33 -3.37 -11.72
CA PRO A 103 -4.13 -2.27 -12.31
C PRO A 103 -4.69 -2.54 -13.72
N ASP A 104 -4.04 -3.41 -14.49
CA ASP A 104 -4.42 -3.86 -15.83
C ASP A 104 -5.50 -4.97 -15.81
N GLN A 105 -5.78 -5.57 -14.66
CA GLN A 105 -6.77 -6.63 -14.51
C GLN A 105 -8.21 -6.08 -14.48
N ARG A 106 -9.16 -6.90 -14.92
CA ARG A 106 -10.58 -6.54 -15.10
C ARG A 106 -11.25 -5.93 -13.87
N TRP A 107 -10.89 -6.41 -12.68
CA TRP A 107 -11.52 -6.05 -11.41
C TRP A 107 -10.68 -5.09 -10.55
N ALA A 108 -9.63 -4.51 -11.12
CA ALA A 108 -8.86 -3.49 -10.43
C ALA A 108 -9.74 -2.27 -10.14
N PRO A 109 -9.66 -1.69 -8.92
CA PRO A 109 -10.27 -0.39 -8.64
C PRO A 109 -9.74 0.68 -9.61
N ARG A 110 -10.65 1.48 -10.17
CA ARG A 110 -10.36 2.51 -11.18
C ARG A 110 -11.05 3.81 -10.79
N LEU A 111 -10.47 4.93 -11.19
CA LEU A 111 -11.14 6.23 -11.10
C LEU A 111 -12.41 6.17 -11.97
N VAL A 112 -13.58 6.24 -11.34
CA VAL A 112 -14.84 6.46 -12.03
C VAL A 112 -15.16 7.95 -11.93
N LEU A 113 -15.23 8.62 -13.07
CA LEU A 113 -15.73 9.99 -13.12
C LEU A 113 -17.25 9.94 -13.18
N GLY A 114 -17.92 10.56 -12.21
CA GLY A 114 -19.31 10.94 -12.38
C GLY A 114 -19.38 12.01 -13.47
N ALA A 115 -19.98 11.68 -14.61
CA ALA A 115 -20.40 12.71 -15.56
C ALA A 115 -21.74 13.27 -15.06
N ALA A 116 -21.76 14.54 -14.67
CA ALA A 116 -23.03 15.23 -14.49
C ALA A 116 -23.72 15.34 -15.85
N PRO A 117 -25.04 15.11 -15.95
CA PRO A 117 -25.77 15.50 -17.15
C PRO A 117 -25.55 16.99 -17.40
N THR A 118 -25.45 17.39 -18.66
CA THR A 118 -25.40 18.82 -19.02
C THR A 118 -26.59 19.50 -18.37
N LEU A 119 -26.34 20.41 -17.43
CA LEU A 119 -27.38 21.14 -16.72
C LEU A 119 -28.25 21.82 -17.79
N TRP A 120 -29.53 21.47 -17.84
CA TRP A 120 -30.45 22.21 -18.69
C TRP A 120 -30.52 23.65 -18.15
N THR A 121 -29.97 24.58 -18.91
CA THR A 121 -30.17 26.01 -18.70
C THR A 121 -31.37 26.45 -19.54
N PRO A 122 -32.42 27.03 -18.93
CA PRO A 122 -33.60 27.57 -19.62
C PRO A 122 -33.25 28.62 -20.69
#